data_AF-A0A5J4WYE6-F1
#
_entry.id   AF-A0A5J4WYE6-F1
#
_cell.length_a   1.000
_cell.length_b   1.000
_cell.length_c   1.000
_cell.angle_alpha   90.00
_cell.angle_beta   90.00
_cell.angle_gamma   90.00
#
_symmetry.space_group_name_H-M   'P 1'
#
loop_
_entity.id
_entity.type
_entity.pdbx_description
1 polymer ?
#
loop_
_entity_poly.entity_id
_entity_poly.type
_entity_poly.pdbx_seq_one_letter_code
_entity_poly.pdbx_strand_id
1 'polypeptide(L)'
;MKIGIVFNKGKSLIKDKLYPQDLNGNAIYNPSGQYQLRVHFNGSWRVSEVDDRLPCHRLYYKNKQGNQQRCIGVAHSDVPGMLWVSIIEKAYLHIAANDYDSRGINGQLAIFALSRWIPDCDFDFQTIFESDTQFEKMEQRMMNDEVMILLSIPDGTLNEFDEINLGLNQRHCYALIGIVKVENKKLFIIRNPNKQFVYGKGLCIFDKERKIQDLTNISGLKPEIHEFIRKNKGIFLMDFDDAKQYFNSVHISWNPSLFPYTTEFHFSWKAEDYLTKDSNLRFRYSPQFLFNRQSKTQMFKIVINRHYQHPVPICKYYSKEQEELITKEQEKPISFAMYLMKHENQVKSQTNNENERLDIIVDHNSEPLNPRIYSKNKQIIKTSYTHSNLKVLNVGIRNNEDFNDIQYTRKIKDQKMQEQFSDFIGYFAGIMRIKEEFRQYNEL
;
A
#
# COMPACT_ATOMS: atom_id res chain seq x y z
N MET A 1 32.87 -8.37 -4.13
CA MET A 1 31.56 -7.93 -3.61
C MET A 1 30.58 -7.90 -4.78
N LYS A 2 29.74 -8.93 -4.94
CA LYS A 2 28.77 -9.00 -6.04
C LYS A 2 27.65 -8.01 -5.77
N ILE A 3 27.77 -6.78 -6.26
CA ILE A 3 26.67 -5.83 -6.27
C ILE A 3 25.76 -6.25 -7.43
N GLY A 4 25.00 -7.33 -7.23
CA GLY A 4 23.96 -7.73 -8.15
C GLY A 4 22.84 -6.70 -8.05
N ILE A 5 22.69 -5.88 -9.08
CA ILE A 5 21.43 -5.18 -9.27
C ILE A 5 20.47 -6.26 -9.69
N VAL A 6 19.77 -6.81 -8.70
CA VAL A 6 18.72 -7.77 -8.92
C VAL A 6 17.56 -6.97 -9.49
N PHE A 7 17.55 -6.77 -10.81
CA PHE A 7 16.32 -6.48 -11.52
C PHE A 7 15.45 -7.72 -11.37
N ASN A 8 14.70 -7.77 -10.27
CA ASN A 8 13.68 -8.76 -9.93
C ASN A 8 14.18 -10.22 -9.99
N LYS A 9 14.38 -10.86 -8.84
CA LYS A 9 14.43 -12.33 -8.74
C LYS A 9 13.01 -12.88 -9.01
N GLY A 10 12.51 -12.69 -10.23
CA GLY A 10 11.56 -13.55 -10.94
C GLY A 10 10.23 -13.96 -10.30
N LYS A 11 9.81 -13.42 -9.15
CA LYS A 11 8.53 -13.81 -8.56
C LYS A 11 7.43 -12.89 -9.08
N SER A 12 6.70 -13.37 -10.07
CA SER A 12 5.52 -12.67 -10.55
C SER A 12 4.46 -12.60 -9.45
N LEU A 13 4.03 -11.38 -9.11
CA LEU A 13 3.08 -11.09 -8.03
C LEU A 13 1.66 -11.57 -8.32
N ILE A 14 1.34 -11.71 -9.61
CA ILE A 14 -0.02 -11.97 -10.09
C ILE A 14 -0.14 -13.21 -10.98
N LYS A 15 0.98 -13.91 -11.25
CA LYS A 15 1.01 -15.08 -12.14
C LYS A 15 0.03 -16.15 -11.72
N ASP A 16 -0.01 -16.47 -10.43
CA ASP A 16 -0.83 -17.52 -9.83
C ASP A 16 -2.28 -17.08 -9.54
N LYS A 17 -2.70 -15.89 -9.98
CA LYS A 17 -4.01 -15.32 -9.64
C LYS A 17 -5.08 -15.54 -10.69
N LEU A 18 -4.72 -15.62 -11.98
CA LEU A 18 -5.70 -15.73 -13.06
C LEU A 18 -5.78 -17.17 -13.58
N TYR A 19 -6.99 -17.71 -13.71
CA TYR A 19 -7.29 -19.07 -14.14
C TYR A 19 -8.15 -19.07 -15.42
N PRO A 20 -8.05 -20.11 -16.27
CA PRO A 20 -7.26 -21.34 -16.09
C PRO A 20 -5.73 -21.14 -16.21
N GLN A 21 -4.96 -22.09 -15.69
CA GLN A 21 -3.49 -22.04 -15.66
C GLN A 21 -2.85 -23.29 -16.27
N ASP A 22 -1.63 -23.14 -16.78
CA ASP A 22 -0.74 -24.26 -17.12
C ASP A 22 -0.10 -24.87 -15.85
N LEU A 23 0.68 -25.94 -16.03
CA LEU A 23 1.41 -26.61 -14.93
C LEU A 23 2.43 -25.70 -14.22
N ASN A 24 2.85 -24.59 -14.86
CA ASN A 24 3.78 -23.62 -14.30
C ASN A 24 3.06 -22.45 -13.61
N GLY A 25 1.73 -22.49 -13.52
CA GLY A 25 0.89 -21.43 -12.97
C GLY A 25 0.72 -20.22 -13.90
N ASN A 26 1.11 -20.29 -15.17
CA ASN A 26 0.82 -19.22 -16.12
C ASN A 26 -0.65 -19.27 -16.54
N ALA A 27 -1.32 -18.12 -16.55
CA ALA A 27 -2.66 -18.02 -17.12
C ALA A 27 -2.64 -18.42 -18.60
N ILE A 28 -3.61 -19.24 -19.01
CA ILE A 28 -3.79 -19.69 -20.40
C ILE A 28 -5.12 -19.21 -20.96
N TYR A 29 -5.19 -19.13 -22.28
CA TYR A 29 -6.43 -18.82 -22.97
C TYR A 29 -7.48 -19.91 -22.75
N ASN A 30 -8.70 -19.51 -22.39
CA ASN A 30 -9.85 -20.39 -22.30
C ASN A 30 -10.76 -20.22 -23.54
N PRO A 31 -10.94 -21.25 -24.38
CA PRO A 31 -11.86 -21.20 -25.53
C PRO A 31 -13.33 -20.96 -25.16
N SER A 32 -13.74 -21.29 -23.94
CA SER A 32 -15.09 -20.99 -23.44
C SER A 32 -15.25 -19.53 -23.00
N GLY A 33 -14.17 -18.73 -23.03
CA GLY A 33 -14.17 -17.31 -22.67
C GLY A 33 -14.37 -17.05 -21.17
N GLN A 34 -14.24 -18.06 -20.31
CA GLN A 34 -14.47 -17.94 -18.87
C GLN A 34 -13.16 -17.90 -18.08
N TYR A 35 -13.05 -16.95 -17.17
CA TYR A 35 -11.86 -16.74 -16.37
C TYR A 35 -12.21 -16.53 -14.90
N GLN A 36 -11.29 -16.94 -14.03
CA GLN A 36 -11.41 -16.79 -12.58
C GLN A 36 -10.20 -16.04 -12.05
N LEU A 37 -10.42 -14.93 -11.35
CA LEU A 37 -9.38 -14.18 -10.64
C LEU A 37 -9.44 -14.48 -9.15
N ARG A 38 -8.36 -15.03 -8.60
CA ARG A 38 -8.14 -15.14 -7.16
C ARG A 38 -7.68 -13.79 -6.60
N VAL A 39 -8.48 -13.18 -5.74
CA VAL A 39 -8.23 -11.87 -5.13
C VAL A 39 -8.45 -11.91 -3.63
N HIS A 40 -7.64 -11.16 -2.88
CA HIS A 40 -7.77 -11.04 -1.43
C HIS A 40 -8.67 -9.85 -1.08
N PHE A 41 -9.89 -10.12 -0.65
CA PHE A 41 -10.89 -9.08 -0.40
C PHE A 41 -11.70 -9.40 0.86
N ASN A 42 -11.98 -8.39 1.70
CA ASN A 42 -12.57 -8.58 3.03
C ASN A 42 -11.81 -9.64 3.86
N GLY A 43 -10.49 -9.48 3.99
CA GLY A 43 -9.64 -10.36 4.80
C GLY A 43 -9.59 -11.83 4.36
N SER A 44 -10.01 -12.19 3.15
CA SER A 44 -9.95 -13.58 2.70
C SER A 44 -9.73 -13.68 1.20
N TRP A 45 -9.16 -14.80 0.76
CA TRP A 45 -9.07 -15.11 -0.66
C TRP A 45 -10.47 -15.45 -1.21
N ARG A 46 -10.84 -14.78 -2.29
CA ARG A 46 -12.09 -14.93 -3.02
C ARG A 46 -11.78 -15.15 -4.50
N VAL A 47 -12.78 -15.63 -5.23
CA VAL A 47 -12.72 -15.82 -6.67
C VAL A 47 -13.72 -14.87 -7.33
N SER A 48 -13.25 -14.13 -8.33
CA SER A 48 -14.07 -13.32 -9.24
C SER A 48 -14.20 -14.05 -10.56
N GLU A 49 -15.41 -14.37 -10.98
CA GLU A 49 -15.66 -15.05 -12.25
C GLU A 49 -16.09 -14.04 -13.30
N VAL A 50 -15.40 -14.00 -14.44
CA VAL A 50 -15.71 -13.08 -15.54
C VAL A 50 -15.57 -13.76 -16.90
N ASP A 51 -16.32 -13.26 -17.87
CA ASP A 51 -16.12 -13.62 -19.27
C ASP A 51 -15.06 -12.72 -19.95
N ASP A 52 -14.67 -13.05 -21.18
CA ASP A 52 -13.72 -12.30 -22.01
C ASP A 52 -14.36 -11.19 -22.88
N ARG A 53 -15.63 -10.82 -22.62
CA ARG A 53 -16.25 -9.70 -23.32
C ARG A 53 -15.72 -8.39 -22.76
N LEU A 54 -14.86 -7.74 -23.52
CA LEU A 54 -14.21 -6.48 -23.13
C LEU A 54 -14.82 -5.28 -23.86
N PRO A 55 -14.91 -4.10 -23.22
CA PRO A 55 -15.26 -2.87 -23.89
C PRO A 55 -14.23 -2.53 -24.98
N CYS A 56 -14.72 -2.16 -26.15
CA CYS A 56 -13.91 -1.73 -27.28
C CYS A 56 -14.33 -0.35 -27.76
N HIS A 57 -13.39 0.43 -28.28
CA HIS A 57 -13.72 1.71 -28.90
C HIS A 57 -14.67 1.51 -30.09
N ARG A 58 -15.61 2.44 -30.24
CA ARG A 58 -16.58 2.42 -31.33
C ARG A 58 -15.85 2.63 -32.66
N LEU A 59 -16.12 1.76 -33.63
CA LEU A 59 -15.63 1.93 -35.00
C LEU A 59 -16.32 3.15 -35.65
N TYR A 60 -15.55 4.05 -36.27
CA TYR A 60 -16.08 5.14 -37.08
C TYR A 60 -16.93 4.58 -38.24
N TYR A 61 -18.01 5.27 -38.62
CA TYR A 61 -18.99 4.78 -39.61
C TYR A 61 -18.39 4.35 -40.95
N LYS A 62 -17.29 4.98 -41.41
CA LYS A 62 -16.58 4.61 -42.64
C LYS A 62 -15.78 3.30 -42.54
N ASN A 63 -15.56 2.80 -41.33
CA ASN A 63 -14.75 1.61 -41.02
C ASN A 63 -15.60 0.40 -40.63
N LYS A 64 -16.93 0.48 -40.77
CA LYS A 64 -17.86 -0.62 -40.41
C LYS A 64 -17.88 -1.78 -41.41
N GLN A 65 -17.33 -1.61 -42.61
CA GLN A 65 -17.42 -2.60 -43.70
C GLN A 65 -16.19 -3.54 -43.80
N GLY A 66 -15.52 -3.85 -42.70
CA GLY A 66 -14.38 -4.77 -42.74
C GLY A 66 -14.06 -5.41 -41.38
N ASN A 67 -13.28 -6.49 -41.45
CA ASN A 67 -12.76 -7.26 -40.31
C ASN A 67 -11.61 -6.51 -39.61
N GLN A 68 -11.77 -5.20 -39.36
CA GLN A 68 -10.73 -4.38 -38.74
C GLN A 68 -10.64 -4.65 -37.24
N GLN A 69 -9.41 -4.77 -36.75
CA GLN A 69 -9.12 -4.96 -35.32
C GLN A 69 -9.69 -3.79 -34.53
N ARG A 70 -10.46 -4.10 -33.48
CA ARG A 70 -10.97 -3.11 -32.54
C ARG A 70 -9.92 -2.82 -31.46
N CYS A 71 -9.77 -1.56 -31.10
CA CYS A 71 -8.96 -1.19 -29.95
C CYS A 71 -9.75 -1.45 -28.66
N ILE A 72 -9.16 -2.20 -27.74
CA ILE A 72 -9.69 -2.43 -26.39
C ILE A 72 -9.70 -1.07 -25.66
N GLY A 73 -10.84 -0.72 -25.05
CA GLY A 73 -11.05 0.57 -24.38
C GLY A 73 -10.65 0.59 -22.91
N VAL A 74 -9.95 -0.46 -22.45
CA VAL A 74 -9.57 -0.69 -21.06
C VAL A 74 -8.07 -1.02 -20.97
N ALA A 75 -7.52 -1.25 -19.78
CA ALA A 75 -6.10 -1.58 -19.63
C ALA A 75 -5.76 -2.85 -20.45
N HIS A 76 -4.69 -2.79 -21.24
CA HIS A 76 -4.32 -3.87 -22.15
C HIS A 76 -2.81 -4.03 -22.29
N SER A 77 -2.39 -5.21 -22.72
CA SER A 77 -1.00 -5.47 -23.08
C SER A 77 -0.67 -4.86 -24.44
N ASP A 78 0.58 -4.44 -24.62
CA ASP A 78 1.12 -4.09 -25.95
C ASP A 78 1.50 -5.32 -26.76
N VAL A 79 1.52 -6.52 -26.14
CA VAL A 79 1.72 -7.78 -26.84
C VAL A 79 0.38 -8.25 -27.41
N PRO A 80 0.24 -8.34 -28.76
CA PRO A 80 -1.02 -8.76 -29.37
C PRO A 80 -1.46 -10.14 -28.88
N GLY A 81 -2.76 -10.28 -28.59
CA GLY A 81 -3.35 -11.52 -28.11
C GLY A 81 -3.22 -11.77 -26.60
N MET A 82 -2.48 -10.94 -25.85
CA MET A 82 -2.41 -11.04 -24.39
C MET A 82 -3.56 -10.30 -23.71
N LEU A 83 -4.58 -11.05 -23.27
CA LEU A 83 -5.78 -10.51 -22.61
C LEU A 83 -5.69 -10.41 -21.09
N TRP A 84 -4.65 -10.99 -20.47
CA TRP A 84 -4.58 -11.16 -19.02
C TRP A 84 -4.70 -9.82 -18.26
N VAL A 85 -4.14 -8.72 -18.78
CA VAL A 85 -4.24 -7.38 -18.15
C VAL A 85 -5.69 -6.94 -18.06
N SER A 86 -6.40 -7.01 -19.19
CA SER A 86 -7.79 -6.57 -19.32
C SER A 86 -8.74 -7.46 -18.50
N ILE A 87 -8.45 -8.76 -18.43
CA ILE A 87 -9.25 -9.70 -17.64
C ILE A 87 -9.04 -9.46 -16.14
N ILE A 88 -7.80 -9.23 -15.69
CA ILE A 88 -7.53 -8.90 -14.28
C ILE A 88 -8.21 -7.59 -13.89
N GLU A 89 -8.11 -6.54 -14.72
CA GLU A 89 -8.80 -5.28 -14.48
C GLU A 89 -10.31 -5.51 -14.34
N LYS A 90 -10.93 -6.18 -15.32
CA LYS A 90 -12.37 -6.51 -15.29
C LYS A 90 -12.76 -7.25 -14.03
N ALA A 91 -12.04 -8.31 -13.69
CA ALA A 91 -12.36 -9.19 -12.57
C ALA A 91 -12.15 -8.50 -11.22
N TYR A 92 -11.13 -7.66 -11.09
CA TYR A 92 -10.91 -6.85 -9.89
C TYR A 92 -12.00 -5.80 -9.73
N LEU A 93 -12.29 -5.04 -10.80
CA LEU A 93 -13.29 -3.99 -10.78
C LEU A 93 -14.72 -4.53 -10.59
N HIS A 94 -15.01 -5.74 -11.04
CA HIS A 94 -16.27 -6.41 -10.76
C HIS A 94 -16.54 -6.56 -9.25
N ILE A 95 -15.50 -6.74 -8.44
CA ILE A 95 -15.61 -6.84 -6.98
C ILE A 95 -15.49 -5.48 -6.31
N ALA A 96 -14.51 -4.68 -6.72
CA ALA A 96 -14.13 -3.47 -6.01
C ALA A 96 -14.92 -2.22 -6.45
N ALA A 97 -15.43 -2.19 -7.68
CA ALA A 97 -15.94 -1.00 -8.34
C ALA A 97 -17.34 -1.20 -8.93
N ASN A 98 -17.90 -0.12 -9.52
CA ASN A 98 -19.15 -0.20 -10.26
C ASN A 98 -18.85 -0.56 -11.73
N ASP A 99 -18.55 -1.83 -11.99
CA ASP A 99 -18.00 -2.28 -13.28
C ASP A 99 -16.73 -1.47 -13.63
N TYR A 100 -16.62 -0.95 -14.85
CA TYR A 100 -15.45 -0.17 -15.29
C TYR A 100 -15.37 1.26 -14.73
N ASP A 101 -16.37 1.70 -13.95
CA ASP A 101 -16.27 2.98 -13.24
C ASP A 101 -15.36 2.83 -12.02
N SER A 102 -14.06 3.00 -12.26
CA SER A 102 -13.01 2.88 -11.25
C SER A 102 -12.75 4.19 -10.49
N ARG A 103 -13.63 5.20 -10.58
CA ARG A 103 -13.50 6.44 -9.80
C ARG A 103 -13.54 6.10 -8.31
N GLY A 104 -12.54 6.55 -7.56
CA GLY A 104 -12.40 6.25 -6.13
C GLY A 104 -11.70 4.93 -5.81
N ILE A 105 -11.31 4.12 -6.81
CA ILE A 105 -10.47 2.95 -6.58
C ILE A 105 -9.04 3.40 -6.25
N ASN A 106 -8.56 2.99 -5.07
CA ASN A 106 -7.20 3.26 -4.64
C ASN A 106 -6.25 2.15 -5.12
N GLY A 107 -5.17 2.54 -5.82
CA GLY A 107 -4.17 1.60 -6.34
C GLY A 107 -3.45 0.77 -5.26
N GLN A 108 -3.25 1.32 -4.06
CA GLN A 108 -2.66 0.57 -2.94
C GLN A 108 -3.57 -0.58 -2.48
N LEU A 109 -4.89 -0.34 -2.48
CA LEU A 109 -5.87 -1.39 -2.15
C LEU A 109 -5.86 -2.48 -3.21
N ALA A 110 -5.73 -2.11 -4.48
CA ALA A 110 -5.62 -3.07 -5.57
C ALA A 110 -4.34 -3.92 -5.44
N ILE A 111 -3.21 -3.30 -5.10
CA ILE A 111 -1.95 -4.02 -4.82
C ILE A 111 -2.13 -4.99 -3.66
N PHE A 112 -2.68 -4.52 -2.53
CA PHE A 112 -2.92 -5.37 -1.36
C PHE A 112 -3.86 -6.53 -1.70
N ALA A 113 -4.93 -6.27 -2.46
CA ALA A 113 -5.90 -7.27 -2.86
C ALA A 113 -5.32 -8.32 -3.82
N LEU A 114 -4.51 -7.91 -4.79
CA LEU A 114 -3.94 -8.83 -5.78
C LEU A 114 -2.72 -9.61 -5.25
N SER A 115 -1.91 -8.99 -4.38
CA SER A 115 -0.58 -9.49 -4.05
C SER A 115 -0.29 -9.67 -2.56
N ARG A 116 -1.16 -9.18 -1.66
CA ARG A 116 -0.93 -9.09 -0.21
C ARG A 116 0.28 -8.25 0.22
N TRP A 117 0.89 -7.49 -0.70
CA TRP A 117 1.88 -6.48 -0.34
C TRP A 117 1.23 -5.41 0.53
N ILE A 118 1.87 -5.11 1.66
CA ILE A 118 1.25 -4.38 2.75
C ILE A 118 1.54 -2.89 2.57
N PRO A 119 0.55 -2.04 2.23
CA PRO A 119 0.79 -0.62 2.01
C PRO A 119 1.22 0.06 3.31
N ASP A 120 2.08 1.06 3.20
CA ASP A 120 2.42 1.94 4.31
C ASP A 120 1.91 3.33 4.00
N CYS A 121 0.75 3.66 4.58
CA CYS A 121 0.09 4.92 4.31
C CYS A 121 0.73 6.10 5.06
N ASP A 122 1.61 5.82 6.04
CA ASP A 122 2.21 6.84 6.91
C ASP A 122 3.70 7.05 6.60
N PHE A 123 4.25 6.33 5.62
CA PHE A 123 5.66 6.45 5.23
C PHE A 123 5.94 7.82 4.59
N ASP A 124 6.84 8.58 5.20
CA ASP A 124 7.32 9.84 4.65
C ASP A 124 8.50 9.61 3.72
N PHE A 125 8.22 9.55 2.41
CA PHE A 125 9.26 9.39 1.40
C PHE A 125 10.23 10.58 1.33
N GLN A 126 9.86 11.76 1.88
CA GLN A 126 10.75 12.91 1.86
C GLN A 126 12.03 12.69 2.67
N THR A 127 12.00 11.78 3.65
CA THR A 127 13.14 11.41 4.49
C THR A 127 14.33 10.86 3.71
N ILE A 128 14.09 10.27 2.55
CA ILE A 128 15.13 9.76 1.66
C ILE A 128 16.01 10.92 1.16
N PHE A 129 15.43 12.11 0.96
CA PHE A 129 16.12 13.32 0.52
C PHE A 129 16.88 14.04 1.65
N GLU A 130 16.77 13.61 2.90
CA GLU A 130 17.39 14.29 4.05
C GLU A 130 18.83 13.84 4.31
N SER A 131 19.22 12.61 3.92
CA SER A 131 20.58 12.11 4.15
C SER A 131 20.99 10.97 3.22
N ASP A 132 22.30 10.84 2.98
CA ASP A 132 22.90 9.71 2.25
C ASP A 132 22.57 8.36 2.89
N THR A 133 22.49 8.30 4.22
CA THR A 133 22.19 7.05 4.93
C THR A 133 20.78 6.56 4.65
N GLN A 134 19.77 7.45 4.62
CA GLN A 134 18.39 7.08 4.26
C GLN A 134 18.29 6.65 2.79
N PHE A 135 19.04 7.31 1.90
CA PHE A 135 19.15 6.89 0.51
C PHE A 135 19.73 5.48 0.36
N GLU A 136 20.85 5.20 1.01
CA GLU A 136 21.56 3.91 0.94
C GLU A 136 20.73 2.77 1.55
N LYS A 137 20.02 3.03 2.65
CA LYS A 137 19.04 2.08 3.19
C LYS A 137 17.96 1.71 2.15
N MET A 138 17.56 2.66 1.29
CA MET A 138 16.38 2.47 0.43
C MET A 138 16.81 1.67 -0.78
N GLU A 139 17.97 2.03 -1.31
CA GLU A 139 18.70 1.23 -2.29
C GLU A 139 18.82 -0.23 -1.82
N GLN A 140 19.28 -0.49 -0.59
CA GLN A 140 19.40 -1.84 -0.05
C GLN A 140 18.05 -2.58 0.03
N ARG A 141 16.99 -1.94 0.52
CA ARG A 141 15.65 -2.56 0.62
C ARG A 141 15.06 -2.90 -0.75
N MET A 142 15.22 -2.00 -1.72
CA MET A 142 14.81 -2.27 -3.10
C MET A 142 15.62 -3.42 -3.71
N MET A 143 16.94 -3.46 -3.48
CA MET A 143 17.81 -4.55 -3.92
C MET A 143 17.43 -5.91 -3.30
N ASN A 144 16.91 -5.89 -2.07
CA ASN A 144 16.47 -7.08 -1.34
C ASN A 144 15.01 -7.49 -1.64
N ASP A 145 14.32 -6.80 -2.57
CA ASP A 145 12.89 -7.02 -2.89
C ASP A 145 11.96 -6.85 -1.68
N GLU A 146 12.32 -5.96 -0.76
CA GLU A 146 11.55 -5.74 0.48
C GLU A 146 10.39 -4.76 0.30
N VAL A 147 10.49 -3.89 -0.71
CA VAL A 147 9.58 -2.75 -0.90
C VAL A 147 9.24 -2.52 -2.38
N MET A 148 8.00 -2.12 -2.61
CA MET A 148 7.47 -1.68 -3.89
C MET A 148 7.08 -0.22 -3.74
N ILE A 149 7.52 0.62 -4.68
CA ILE A 149 7.33 2.06 -4.60
C ILE A 149 6.65 2.57 -5.86
N LEU A 150 5.54 3.27 -5.66
CA LEU A 150 4.81 3.99 -6.69
C LEU A 150 4.94 5.49 -6.45
N LEU A 151 5.27 6.21 -7.52
CA LEU A 151 5.43 7.65 -7.55
C LEU A 151 4.27 8.26 -8.33
N SER A 152 3.82 9.44 -7.95
CA SER A 152 2.79 10.18 -8.68
C SER A 152 3.03 11.67 -8.57
N ILE A 153 2.68 12.37 -9.64
CA ILE A 153 2.73 13.82 -9.72
C ILE A 153 1.33 14.35 -9.40
N PRO A 154 1.14 15.10 -8.31
CA PRO A 154 -0.16 15.64 -7.94
C PRO A 154 -0.74 16.57 -9.01
N ASP A 155 -2.05 16.67 -9.04
CA ASP A 155 -2.76 17.60 -9.91
C ASP A 155 -2.35 19.06 -9.67
N GLY A 156 -2.15 19.81 -10.75
CA GLY A 156 -1.71 21.20 -10.71
C GLY A 156 -0.21 21.40 -10.52
N THR A 157 0.58 20.33 -10.42
CA THR A 157 2.05 20.44 -10.31
C THR A 157 2.69 20.85 -11.65
N LEU A 158 2.14 20.35 -12.76
CA LEU A 158 2.63 20.63 -14.11
C LEU A 158 1.49 21.23 -14.95
N ASN A 159 1.81 22.22 -15.78
CA ASN A 159 0.91 22.66 -16.84
C ASN A 159 1.10 21.77 -18.09
N GLU A 160 0.17 21.84 -19.04
CA GLU A 160 0.22 21.00 -20.26
C GLU A 160 1.53 21.18 -21.05
N PHE A 161 2.09 22.39 -21.06
CA PHE A 161 3.37 22.66 -21.74
C PHE A 161 4.54 21.94 -21.04
N ASP A 162 4.60 21.98 -19.71
CA ASP A 162 5.61 21.28 -18.92
C ASP A 162 5.44 19.77 -18.99
N GLU A 163 4.20 19.26 -19.03
CA GLU A 163 3.94 17.82 -19.21
C GLU A 163 4.49 17.32 -20.55
N ILE A 164 4.27 18.07 -21.63
CA ILE A 164 4.79 17.75 -22.97
C ILE A 164 6.33 17.86 -22.98
N ASN A 165 6.86 18.95 -22.42
CA ASN A 165 8.30 19.22 -22.46
C ASN A 165 9.12 18.30 -21.57
N LEU A 166 8.58 17.83 -20.46
CA LEU A 166 9.24 16.88 -19.56
C LEU A 166 8.87 15.43 -19.90
N GLY A 167 7.82 15.21 -20.69
CA GLY A 167 7.22 13.89 -20.91
C GLY A 167 6.74 13.25 -19.60
N LEU A 168 6.34 14.06 -18.63
CA LEU A 168 5.81 13.64 -17.34
C LEU A 168 4.33 14.04 -17.27
N ASN A 169 3.48 13.13 -16.83
CA ASN A 169 2.05 13.36 -16.74
C ASN A 169 1.68 13.48 -15.26
N GLN A 170 0.97 14.55 -14.91
CA GLN A 170 0.27 14.62 -13.63
C GLN A 170 -0.92 13.67 -13.62
N ARG A 171 -1.44 13.36 -12.42
CA ARG A 171 -2.51 12.37 -12.22
C ARG A 171 -2.16 10.99 -12.79
N HIS A 172 -0.86 10.71 -12.93
CA HIS A 172 -0.36 9.43 -13.45
C HIS A 172 0.55 8.77 -12.43
N CYS A 173 0.55 7.44 -12.45
CA CYS A 173 1.32 6.62 -11.53
C CYS A 173 2.53 6.02 -12.24
N TYR A 174 3.70 6.20 -11.65
CA TYR A 174 4.97 5.67 -12.09
C TYR A 174 5.48 4.65 -11.08
N ALA A 175 6.28 3.67 -11.52
CA ALA A 175 6.93 2.73 -10.61
C ALA A 175 8.40 3.10 -10.44
N LEU A 176 8.85 3.27 -9.21
CA LEU A 176 10.28 3.35 -8.90
C LEU A 176 10.81 1.92 -8.85
N ILE A 177 11.65 1.56 -9.81
CA ILE A 177 12.15 0.19 -9.98
C ILE A 177 13.58 0.03 -9.50
N GLY A 178 14.30 1.12 -9.27
CA GLY A 178 15.62 1.11 -8.69
C GLY A 178 16.08 2.50 -8.30
N ILE A 179 17.03 2.53 -7.39
CA ILE A 179 17.77 3.72 -6.98
C ILE A 179 19.24 3.32 -7.06
N VAL A 180 20.08 4.18 -7.62
CA VAL A 180 21.51 3.89 -7.80
C VAL A 180 22.36 5.10 -7.46
N LYS A 181 23.47 4.86 -6.73
CA LYS A 181 24.55 5.84 -6.55
C LYS A 181 25.64 5.59 -7.59
N VAL A 182 25.95 6.60 -8.40
CA VAL A 182 27.02 6.55 -9.41
C VAL A 182 27.94 7.74 -9.21
N GLU A 183 29.17 7.48 -8.79
CA GLU A 183 30.13 8.53 -8.40
C GLU A 183 29.52 9.45 -7.33
N ASN A 184 29.32 10.73 -7.67
CA ASN A 184 28.68 11.74 -6.81
C ASN A 184 27.20 11.99 -7.16
N LYS A 185 26.61 11.20 -8.06
CA LYS A 185 25.22 11.35 -8.51
C LYS A 185 24.33 10.27 -7.89
N LYS A 186 23.14 10.68 -7.50
CA LYS A 186 22.06 9.80 -7.05
C LYS A 186 21.00 9.79 -8.14
N LEU A 187 20.64 8.61 -8.63
CA LEU A 187 19.73 8.47 -9.75
C LEU A 187 18.58 7.53 -9.40
N PHE A 188 17.38 7.91 -9.82
CA PHE A 188 16.19 7.08 -9.75
C PHE A 188 15.94 6.43 -11.10
N ILE A 189 15.67 5.13 -11.09
CA ILE A 189 15.24 4.36 -12.25
C ILE A 189 13.72 4.23 -12.16
N ILE A 190 13.00 4.90 -13.06
CA ILE A 190 11.55 5.05 -13.00
C ILE A 190 10.93 4.43 -14.25
N ARG A 191 9.78 3.77 -14.08
CA ARG A 191 8.99 3.20 -15.17
C ARG A 191 7.64 3.90 -15.31
N ASN A 192 7.38 4.44 -16.49
CA ASN A 192 6.07 4.85 -16.95
C ASN A 192 5.28 3.63 -17.47
N PRO A 193 4.14 3.25 -16.87
CA PRO A 193 3.36 2.09 -17.30
C PRO A 193 2.78 2.24 -18.71
N ASN A 194 2.49 3.46 -19.16
CA ASN A 194 1.97 3.75 -20.51
C ASN A 194 3.06 3.65 -21.58
N LYS A 195 4.32 3.40 -21.19
CA LYS A 195 5.48 3.32 -22.09
C LYS A 195 5.67 4.59 -22.94
N GLN A 196 5.08 5.70 -22.51
CA GLN A 196 5.27 7.03 -23.11
C GLN A 196 6.68 7.54 -22.79
N PHE A 197 7.16 8.40 -23.67
CA PHE A 197 8.49 8.97 -23.57
C PHE A 197 8.55 10.03 -22.48
N VAL A 198 9.68 10.06 -21.76
CA VAL A 198 10.00 11.09 -20.78
C VAL A 198 11.21 11.85 -21.31
N TYR A 199 11.10 13.17 -21.36
CA TYR A 199 12.19 14.07 -21.71
C TYR A 199 12.96 14.39 -20.43
N GLY A 200 14.01 13.61 -20.16
CA GLY A 200 14.95 13.92 -19.10
C GLY A 200 15.88 15.03 -19.59
N LYS A 201 16.16 16.03 -18.73
CA LYS A 201 17.17 17.09 -18.91
C LYS A 201 18.59 16.51 -19.10
N GLY A 202 18.85 15.79 -20.19
CA GLY A 202 20.14 15.17 -20.52
C GLY A 202 20.44 13.81 -19.88
N LEU A 203 19.54 13.20 -19.09
CA LEU A 203 19.76 11.90 -18.42
C LEU A 203 18.94 10.74 -19.00
N CYS A 204 17.94 11.02 -19.85
CA CYS A 204 17.24 10.04 -20.69
C CYS A 204 16.46 10.76 -21.80
N ILE A 205 16.65 10.39 -23.07
CA ILE A 205 15.73 10.75 -24.16
C ILE A 205 15.58 9.56 -25.12
N PHE A 206 14.38 8.98 -25.14
CA PHE A 206 13.86 8.26 -26.29
C PHE A 206 12.98 9.26 -27.06
N ASP A 207 13.48 9.80 -28.17
CA ASP A 207 12.68 10.64 -29.08
C ASP A 207 12.38 9.82 -30.35
N LYS A 208 11.18 10.00 -30.91
CA LYS A 208 10.76 9.35 -32.17
C LYS A 208 11.61 9.82 -33.36
N GLU A 209 12.23 11.00 -33.29
CA GLU A 209 13.01 11.57 -34.41
C GLU A 209 14.40 12.14 -34.01
N ARG A 210 14.79 12.08 -32.74
CA ARG A 210 16.15 12.47 -32.31
C ARG A 210 16.86 11.26 -31.72
N LYS A 211 18.00 10.93 -32.33
CA LYS A 211 18.93 9.87 -31.91
C LYS A 211 19.02 9.85 -30.38
N ILE A 212 18.98 8.65 -29.79
CA ILE A 212 19.38 8.39 -28.40
C ILE A 212 20.66 9.19 -28.17
N GLN A 213 20.58 10.31 -27.45
CA GLN A 213 21.78 10.91 -26.89
C GLN A 213 22.17 10.02 -25.72
N ASP A 214 22.88 8.96 -26.09
CA ASP A 214 23.90 8.27 -25.34
C ASP A 214 23.76 8.41 -23.81
N LEU A 215 22.82 7.60 -23.29
CA LEU A 215 22.89 7.03 -21.94
C LEU A 215 24.32 6.53 -21.62
N THR A 216 25.13 6.21 -22.64
CA THR A 216 26.52 5.76 -22.57
C THR A 216 27.49 6.73 -21.87
N ASN A 217 27.10 7.97 -21.58
CA ASN A 217 28.00 8.96 -20.95
C ASN A 217 27.82 9.17 -19.44
N ILE A 218 26.96 8.40 -18.74
CA ILE A 218 27.01 8.38 -17.28
C ILE A 218 28.17 7.44 -16.86
N SER A 219 29.37 8.00 -16.75
CA SER A 219 30.55 7.27 -16.26
C SER A 219 30.23 6.58 -14.93
N GLY A 220 30.59 5.29 -14.83
CA GLY A 220 30.39 4.50 -13.62
C GLY A 220 29.03 3.80 -13.49
N LEU A 221 28.05 4.05 -14.36
CA LEU A 221 26.81 3.25 -14.37
C LEU A 221 27.11 1.85 -14.95
N LYS A 222 26.60 0.80 -14.30
CA LYS A 222 26.89 -0.58 -14.72
C LYS A 222 26.29 -0.89 -16.10
N PRO A 223 27.01 -1.62 -16.98
CA PRO A 223 26.51 -2.00 -18.31
C PRO A 223 25.14 -2.69 -18.28
N GLU A 224 24.90 -3.50 -17.24
CA GLU A 224 23.65 -4.24 -17.02
C GLU A 224 22.43 -3.30 -16.90
N ILE A 225 22.59 -2.15 -16.23
CA ILE A 225 21.51 -1.16 -16.07
C ILE A 225 21.24 -0.48 -17.40
N HIS A 226 22.29 -0.10 -18.14
CA HIS A 226 22.13 0.50 -19.47
C HIS A 226 21.38 -0.44 -20.41
N GLU A 227 21.76 -1.72 -20.43
CA GLU A 227 21.12 -2.72 -21.26
C GLU A 227 19.66 -2.93 -20.85
N PHE A 228 19.38 -2.99 -19.54
CA PHE A 228 18.03 -3.12 -19.02
C PHE A 228 17.13 -1.95 -19.43
N ILE A 229 17.59 -0.70 -19.27
CA ILE A 229 16.84 0.50 -19.68
C ILE A 229 16.63 0.50 -21.20
N ARG A 230 17.66 0.16 -21.98
CA ARG A 230 17.59 0.13 -23.45
C ARG A 230 16.59 -0.90 -23.98
N LYS A 231 16.52 -2.07 -23.34
CA LYS A 231 15.62 -3.17 -23.74
C LYS A 231 14.16 -2.93 -23.35
N ASN A 232 13.92 -2.14 -22.30
CA ASN A 232 12.59 -2.00 -21.71
C ASN A 232 12.00 -0.60 -21.92
N LYS A 233 10.93 -0.51 -22.71
CA LYS A 233 10.22 0.75 -22.99
C LYS A 233 9.60 1.35 -21.74
N GLY A 234 9.59 2.68 -21.68
CA GLY A 234 9.00 3.45 -20.60
C GLY A 234 9.86 3.54 -19.35
N ILE A 235 11.10 3.03 -19.38
CA ILE A 235 12.06 3.18 -18.28
C ILE A 235 12.97 4.36 -18.56
N PHE A 236 13.18 5.21 -17.56
CA PHE A 236 14.06 6.37 -17.64
C PHE A 236 14.80 6.61 -16.32
N LEU A 237 15.91 7.33 -16.40
CA LEU A 237 16.67 7.83 -15.28
C LEU A 237 16.24 9.26 -14.97
N MET A 238 16.17 9.56 -13.68
CA MET A 238 15.93 10.91 -13.19
C MET A 238 16.94 11.23 -12.10
N ASP A 239 17.44 12.46 -12.10
CA ASP A 239 18.29 12.94 -11.02
C ASP A 239 17.49 13.00 -9.72
N PHE A 240 18.18 12.78 -8.60
CA PHE A 240 17.59 12.82 -7.28
C PHE A 240 16.86 14.13 -6.96
N ASP A 241 17.42 15.27 -7.36
CA ASP A 241 16.83 16.57 -7.09
C ASP A 241 15.61 16.84 -7.99
N ASP A 242 15.64 16.39 -9.25
CA ASP A 242 14.48 16.43 -10.14
C ASP A 242 13.35 15.52 -9.59
N ALA A 243 13.68 14.32 -9.11
CA ALA A 243 12.70 13.42 -8.53
C ALA A 243 12.01 14.02 -7.29
N LYS A 244 12.79 14.70 -6.44
CA LYS A 244 12.29 15.46 -5.29
C LYS A 244 11.33 16.58 -5.70
N GLN A 245 11.63 17.27 -6.80
CA GLN A 245 10.83 18.39 -7.29
C GLN A 245 9.45 17.94 -7.81
N TYR A 246 9.42 16.86 -8.59
CA TYR A 246 8.21 16.47 -9.33
C TYR A 246 7.36 15.43 -8.61
N PHE A 247 7.96 14.44 -7.94
CA PHE A 247 7.23 13.32 -7.33
C PHE A 247 6.90 13.59 -5.86
N ASN A 248 5.81 14.33 -5.64
CA ASN A 248 5.37 14.71 -4.30
C ASN A 248 4.40 13.71 -3.64
N SER A 249 3.83 12.78 -4.41
CA SER A 249 2.98 11.72 -3.86
C SER A 249 3.67 10.37 -4.06
N VAL A 250 4.06 9.73 -2.97
CA VAL A 250 4.75 8.44 -3.00
C VAL A 250 4.03 7.44 -2.12
N HIS A 251 3.94 6.22 -2.63
CA HIS A 251 3.26 5.11 -1.98
C HIS A 251 4.21 3.93 -1.92
N ILE A 252 4.44 3.43 -0.71
CA ILE A 252 5.27 2.25 -0.49
C ILE A 252 4.38 1.08 -0.06
N SER A 253 4.74 -0.11 -0.52
CA SER A 253 4.15 -1.37 -0.06
C SER A 253 5.26 -2.33 0.32
N TRP A 254 5.10 -3.03 1.42
CA TRP A 254 6.09 -3.93 2.00
C TRP A 254 5.83 -5.36 1.56
N ASN A 255 6.91 -6.08 1.25
CA ASN A 255 6.86 -7.48 0.89
C ASN A 255 6.35 -8.30 2.11
N PRO A 256 5.28 -9.11 1.95
CA PRO A 256 4.74 -9.89 3.05
C PRO A 256 5.71 -10.95 3.58
N SER A 257 6.74 -11.35 2.81
CA SER A 257 7.76 -12.30 3.27
C SER A 257 8.62 -11.79 4.43
N LEU A 258 8.64 -10.46 4.66
CA LEU A 258 9.24 -9.85 5.85
C LEU A 258 8.50 -10.23 7.14
N PHE A 259 7.25 -10.70 7.02
CA PHE A 259 6.37 -11.04 8.13
C PHE A 259 5.98 -12.53 8.02
N PRO A 260 6.90 -13.47 8.32
CA PRO A 260 6.66 -14.91 8.15
C PRO A 260 5.62 -15.46 9.12
N TYR A 261 5.37 -14.77 10.23
CA TYR A 261 4.35 -15.13 11.21
C TYR A 261 3.16 -14.18 11.07
N THR A 262 2.02 -14.71 10.66
CA THR A 262 0.79 -13.94 10.45
C THR A 262 -0.39 -14.65 11.11
N THR A 263 -1.19 -13.88 11.84
CA THR A 263 -2.48 -14.33 12.38
C THR A 263 -3.57 -13.38 11.90
N GLU A 264 -4.70 -13.94 11.48
CA GLU A 264 -5.83 -13.18 10.97
C GLU A 264 -7.06 -13.42 11.85
N PHE A 265 -7.81 -12.35 12.13
CA PHE A 265 -9.01 -12.38 12.94
C PHE A 265 -10.13 -11.68 12.20
N HIS A 266 -11.29 -12.34 12.16
CA HIS A 266 -12.52 -11.75 11.67
C HIS A 266 -13.49 -11.61 12.84
N PHE A 267 -14.07 -10.43 12.98
CA PHE A 267 -15.09 -10.18 13.98
C PHE A 267 -16.12 -9.21 13.39
N SER A 268 -17.33 -9.29 13.91
CA SER A 268 -18.36 -8.29 13.67
C SER A 268 -18.55 -7.51 14.97
N TRP A 269 -18.68 -6.19 14.87
CA TRP A 269 -18.93 -5.37 16.03
C TRP A 269 -20.36 -4.84 15.97
N LYS A 270 -21.20 -5.27 16.92
CA LYS A 270 -22.63 -4.98 16.90
C LYS A 270 -22.93 -3.58 17.44
N ALA A 271 -24.00 -2.99 16.92
CA ALA A 271 -24.46 -1.66 17.31
C ALA A 271 -24.73 -1.53 18.81
N GLU A 272 -25.33 -2.55 19.41
CA GLU A 272 -25.55 -2.65 20.86
C GLU A 272 -24.27 -2.43 21.68
N ASP A 273 -23.13 -2.97 21.23
CA ASP A 273 -21.85 -2.88 21.93
C ASP A 273 -21.21 -1.49 21.79
N TYR A 274 -21.11 -0.97 20.55
CA TYR A 274 -20.41 0.31 20.31
C TYR A 274 -21.25 1.56 20.56
N LEU A 275 -22.60 1.45 20.57
CA LEU A 275 -23.52 2.54 20.92
C LEU A 275 -23.84 2.57 22.43
N THR A 276 -23.29 1.66 23.23
CA THR A 276 -23.46 1.67 24.69
C THR A 276 -23.03 3.03 25.26
N LYS A 277 -23.89 3.68 26.06
CA LYS A 277 -23.59 5.03 26.59
C LYS A 277 -22.38 5.03 27.53
N ASP A 278 -22.31 4.04 28.40
CA ASP A 278 -21.22 3.86 29.37
C ASP A 278 -19.88 3.59 28.66
N SER A 279 -18.87 4.41 28.96
CA SER A 279 -17.55 4.28 28.33
C SER A 279 -16.77 3.04 28.76
N ASN A 280 -16.94 2.58 29.99
CA ASN A 280 -16.26 1.40 30.52
C ASN A 280 -16.87 0.13 29.92
N LEU A 281 -18.20 0.07 29.80
CA LEU A 281 -18.87 -1.04 29.13
C LEU A 281 -18.52 -1.09 27.63
N ARG A 282 -18.46 0.06 26.95
CA ARG A 282 -17.96 0.11 25.56
C ARG A 282 -16.55 -0.45 25.43
N PHE A 283 -15.67 -0.16 26.38
CA PHE A 283 -14.31 -0.67 26.37
C PHE A 283 -14.28 -2.19 26.58
N ARG A 284 -15.10 -2.70 27.49
CA ARG A 284 -15.24 -4.14 27.75
C ARG A 284 -15.74 -4.90 26.52
N TYR A 285 -16.74 -4.37 25.82
CA TYR A 285 -17.35 -4.99 24.64
C TYR A 285 -16.64 -4.66 23.32
N SER A 286 -15.58 -3.84 23.36
CA SER A 286 -14.73 -3.60 22.20
C SER A 286 -13.91 -4.85 21.85
N PRO A 287 -13.61 -5.12 20.57
CA PRO A 287 -12.68 -6.18 20.18
C PRO A 287 -11.32 -6.00 20.86
N GLN A 288 -10.84 -7.07 21.51
CA GLN A 288 -9.58 -7.09 22.25
C GLN A 288 -8.66 -8.18 21.70
N PHE A 289 -7.39 -7.87 21.54
CA PHE A 289 -6.38 -8.77 21.01
C PHE A 289 -5.17 -8.79 21.93
N LEU A 290 -4.69 -9.97 22.30
CA LEU A 290 -3.48 -10.13 23.06
C LEU A 290 -2.30 -10.39 22.11
N PHE A 291 -1.26 -9.59 22.24
CA PHE A 291 -0.03 -9.69 21.47
C PHE A 291 1.13 -10.02 22.40
N ASN A 292 2.05 -10.89 21.96
CA ASN A 292 3.27 -11.21 22.68
C ASN A 292 4.51 -10.84 21.87
N ARG A 293 5.34 -9.95 22.39
CA ARG A 293 6.62 -9.55 21.81
C ARG A 293 7.76 -10.28 22.50
N GLN A 294 8.54 -11.04 21.72
CA GLN A 294 9.66 -11.85 22.21
C GLN A 294 11.02 -11.13 22.15
N SER A 295 11.15 -10.07 21.33
CA SER A 295 12.41 -9.32 21.18
C SER A 295 12.17 -7.82 20.99
N LYS A 296 13.13 -6.99 21.44
CA LYS A 296 13.20 -5.54 21.18
C LYS A 296 13.39 -5.17 19.70
N THR A 297 13.71 -6.14 18.85
CA THR A 297 13.86 -5.95 17.40
C THR A 297 12.73 -6.58 16.61
N GLN A 298 11.69 -7.10 17.27
CA GLN A 298 10.54 -7.71 16.59
C GLN A 298 9.52 -6.65 16.18
N MET A 299 9.23 -6.56 14.88
CA MET A 299 8.18 -5.70 14.32
C MET A 299 6.83 -6.41 14.35
N PHE A 300 5.78 -5.68 14.71
CA PHE A 300 4.40 -6.05 14.40
C PHE A 300 3.84 -5.12 13.35
N LYS A 301 3.18 -5.72 12.36
CA LYS A 301 2.41 -4.99 11.37
C LYS A 301 0.94 -5.32 11.56
N ILE A 302 0.18 -4.37 12.09
CA ILE A 302 -1.25 -4.55 12.35
C ILE A 302 -1.99 -3.99 11.14
N VAL A 303 -2.63 -4.87 10.38
CA VAL A 303 -3.42 -4.52 9.20
C VAL A 303 -4.89 -4.60 9.55
N ILE A 304 -5.56 -3.46 9.61
CA ILE A 304 -7.00 -3.36 9.88
C ILE A 304 -7.70 -3.20 8.52
N ASN A 305 -8.52 -4.18 8.17
CA ASN A 305 -9.29 -4.18 6.92
C ASN A 305 -10.78 -4.23 7.24
N ARG A 306 -11.52 -3.15 6.93
CA ARG A 306 -12.98 -3.15 7.08
C ARG A 306 -13.60 -4.01 5.99
N HIS A 307 -14.43 -4.96 6.42
CA HIS A 307 -15.24 -5.75 5.51
C HIS A 307 -16.39 -4.90 4.96
N TYR A 308 -16.56 -4.92 3.64
CA TYR A 308 -17.79 -4.43 3.02
C TYR A 308 -18.89 -5.47 3.21
N GLN A 309 -20.00 -5.04 3.82
CA GLN A 309 -21.16 -5.88 4.10
C GLN A 309 -22.33 -5.62 3.14
N HIS A 310 -22.23 -4.59 2.29
CA HIS A 310 -23.27 -4.30 1.30
C HIS A 310 -23.17 -5.21 0.07
N PRO A 311 -24.31 -5.55 -0.56
CA PRO A 311 -24.35 -6.27 -1.83
C PRO A 311 -23.91 -5.39 -3.02
N VAL A 312 -23.62 -4.12 -2.76
CA VAL A 312 -23.32 -3.06 -3.72
C VAL A 312 -21.82 -2.74 -3.63
N PRO A 313 -21.05 -2.80 -4.75
CA PRO A 313 -19.61 -2.49 -4.73
C PRO A 313 -19.25 -1.10 -4.18
N ILE A 314 -18.02 -0.97 -3.67
CA ILE A 314 -17.51 0.21 -2.93
C ILE A 314 -17.77 1.52 -3.69
N CYS A 315 -17.52 1.54 -5.00
CA CYS A 315 -17.62 2.75 -5.81
C CYS A 315 -19.04 3.10 -6.28
N LYS A 316 -20.04 2.22 -6.13
CA LYS A 316 -21.42 2.52 -6.60
C LYS A 316 -22.06 3.71 -5.88
N TYR A 317 -21.57 4.08 -4.70
CA TYR A 317 -22.05 5.24 -3.96
C TYR A 317 -21.62 6.60 -4.57
N TYR A 318 -20.81 6.62 -5.65
CA TYR A 318 -20.27 7.85 -6.25
C TYR A 318 -20.94 8.29 -7.58
N SER A 319 -22.08 7.73 -7.97
CA SER A 319 -22.76 8.18 -9.20
C SER A 319 -23.38 9.57 -9.06
N LYS A 320 -23.11 10.46 -10.02
CA LYS A 320 -23.57 11.88 -10.06
C LYS A 320 -25.08 12.06 -9.90
N GLU A 321 -25.90 11.14 -10.41
CA GLU A 321 -27.37 11.20 -10.30
C GLU A 321 -27.88 10.93 -8.87
N GLN A 322 -27.02 10.42 -7.98
CA GLN A 322 -27.33 10.21 -6.56
C GLN A 322 -26.68 11.27 -5.65
N GLU A 323 -25.86 12.21 -6.15
CA GLU A 323 -25.33 13.31 -5.31
C GLU A 323 -26.46 14.14 -4.67
N GLU A 324 -27.59 14.30 -5.36
CA GLU A 324 -28.77 15.01 -4.83
C GLU A 324 -29.61 14.18 -3.83
N LEU A 325 -29.55 12.84 -3.87
CA LEU A 325 -30.23 11.95 -2.92
C LEU A 325 -29.36 11.62 -1.70
N ILE A 326 -28.04 11.55 -1.86
CA ILE A 326 -27.05 11.27 -0.81
C ILE A 326 -26.94 12.43 0.19
N THR A 327 -27.37 13.65 -0.13
CA THR A 327 -27.46 14.73 0.88
C THR A 327 -28.39 14.40 2.04
N LYS A 328 -29.26 13.38 1.94
CA LYS A 328 -30.10 12.91 3.06
C LYS A 328 -29.56 11.70 3.83
N GLU A 329 -28.74 10.85 3.23
CA GLU A 329 -28.12 9.68 3.89
C GLU A 329 -26.64 9.53 3.52
N GLN A 330 -25.80 10.47 3.99
CA GLN A 330 -24.35 10.25 3.97
C GLN A 330 -24.00 9.16 4.99
N GLU A 331 -23.42 8.04 4.55
CA GLU A 331 -22.67 7.15 5.45
C GLU A 331 -21.63 8.01 6.19
N LYS A 332 -21.90 8.28 7.47
CA LYS A 332 -20.98 9.09 8.28
C LYS A 332 -19.67 8.32 8.40
N PRO A 333 -18.52 9.01 8.32
CA PRO A 333 -17.24 8.34 8.44
C PRO A 333 -17.12 7.67 9.80
N ILE A 334 -17.16 6.35 9.80
CA ILE A 334 -16.85 5.57 10.98
C ILE A 334 -15.35 5.75 11.18
N SER A 335 -14.96 6.14 12.40
CA SER A 335 -13.55 6.15 12.77
C SER A 335 -13.27 5.13 13.86
N PHE A 336 -12.20 4.37 13.70
CA PHE A 336 -11.77 3.40 14.70
C PHE A 336 -10.51 3.90 15.40
N ALA A 337 -10.31 3.40 16.60
CA ALA A 337 -9.33 3.85 17.56
C ALA A 337 -8.73 2.64 18.26
N MET A 338 -7.52 2.25 17.90
CA MET A 338 -6.85 1.16 18.61
C MET A 338 -6.08 1.71 19.82
N TYR A 339 -6.36 1.17 20.99
CA TYR A 339 -5.66 1.46 22.24
C TYR A 339 -4.71 0.32 22.53
N LEU A 340 -3.41 0.59 22.60
CA LEU A 340 -2.42 -0.38 23.04
C LEU A 340 -2.18 -0.24 24.55
N MET A 341 -2.28 -1.35 25.26
CA MET A 341 -2.07 -1.44 26.70
C MET A 341 -1.01 -2.49 26.99
N LYS A 342 0.11 -2.05 27.54
CA LYS A 342 1.17 -2.94 27.99
C LYS A 342 0.74 -3.65 29.28
N HIS A 343 0.97 -4.96 29.35
CA HIS A 343 0.89 -5.69 30.62
C HIS A 343 2.18 -5.38 31.40
N GLU A 344 2.07 -5.13 32.71
CA GLU A 344 3.24 -4.74 33.51
C GLU A 344 4.32 -5.84 33.48
N ASN A 345 5.55 -5.46 33.13
CA ASN A 345 6.74 -6.27 33.43
C ASN A 345 7.16 -5.92 34.84
N GLN A 346 7.29 -6.92 35.71
CA GLN A 346 7.78 -6.75 37.07
C GLN A 346 9.19 -6.16 37.06
N VAL A 347 9.38 -5.05 37.77
CA VAL A 347 10.71 -4.52 38.10
C VAL A 347 11.12 -5.17 39.41
N LYS A 348 12.26 -5.87 39.44
CA LYS A 348 12.86 -6.30 40.71
C LYS A 348 13.14 -5.05 41.55
N SER A 349 12.39 -4.84 42.64
CA SER A 349 12.75 -3.86 43.65
C SER A 349 13.52 -4.57 44.76
N GLN A 350 14.79 -4.21 44.95
CA GLN A 350 15.47 -4.50 46.21
C GLN A 350 14.86 -3.60 47.29
N THR A 351 14.26 -4.19 48.30
CA THR A 351 14.00 -3.51 49.57
C THR A 351 15.19 -3.73 50.49
N ASN A 352 15.44 -2.80 51.40
CA ASN A 352 16.58 -2.79 52.34
C ASN A 352 16.63 -3.99 53.33
N ASN A 353 15.74 -4.97 53.20
CA ASN A 353 15.77 -6.21 53.96
C ASN A 353 15.90 -7.36 52.96
N GLU A 354 16.97 -8.14 53.10
CA GLU A 354 17.53 -9.18 52.21
C GLU A 354 16.59 -10.36 51.88
N ASN A 355 15.34 -10.12 51.49
CA ASN A 355 14.48 -11.14 50.92
C ASN A 355 14.04 -10.68 49.53
N GLU A 356 14.67 -11.25 48.50
CA GLU A 356 14.18 -11.18 47.13
C GLU A 356 12.80 -11.83 47.08
N ARG A 357 11.74 -11.02 47.00
CA ARG A 357 10.41 -11.55 46.68
C ARG A 357 10.26 -11.58 45.16
N LEU A 358 10.47 -12.76 44.59
CA LEU A 358 10.06 -13.09 43.22
C LEU A 358 8.65 -13.70 43.28
N ASP A 359 7.63 -12.86 43.15
CA ASP A 359 6.27 -13.35 42.88
C ASP A 359 6.13 -13.55 41.36
N ILE A 360 6.45 -14.75 40.88
CA ILE A 360 6.28 -15.18 39.47
C ILE A 360 4.78 -15.57 39.28
N ILE A 361 4.12 -15.71 38.13
CA ILE A 361 4.45 -15.95 36.72
C ILE A 361 3.23 -15.45 35.93
N VAL A 362 3.45 -14.88 34.74
CA VAL A 362 2.38 -14.58 33.78
C VAL A 362 1.61 -15.86 33.47
N ASP A 363 0.44 -16.03 34.09
CA ASP A 363 -0.58 -16.94 33.58
C ASP A 363 -1.20 -16.23 32.36
N HIS A 364 -1.26 -16.92 31.21
CA HIS A 364 -1.89 -16.39 29.99
C HIS A 364 -3.37 -16.05 30.21
N ASN A 365 -3.97 -16.53 31.31
CA ASN A 365 -5.33 -16.25 31.73
C ASN A 365 -5.47 -15.10 32.73
N SER A 366 -4.39 -14.41 33.09
CA SER A 366 -4.47 -13.26 34.01
C SER A 366 -4.94 -12.01 33.27
N GLU A 367 -6.09 -11.44 33.67
CA GLU A 367 -6.44 -10.07 33.31
C GLU A 367 -5.29 -9.12 33.72
N PRO A 368 -4.99 -8.05 32.95
CA PRO A 368 -3.96 -7.10 33.32
C PRO A 368 -4.23 -6.54 34.72
N LEU A 369 -3.39 -6.87 35.71
CA LEU A 369 -3.57 -6.52 37.13
C LEU A 369 -3.77 -5.01 37.37
N ASN A 370 -3.29 -4.17 36.45
CA ASN A 370 -3.68 -2.78 36.31
C ASN A 370 -3.59 -2.41 34.83
N PRO A 371 -4.70 -2.31 34.06
CA PRO A 371 -4.65 -1.78 32.71
C PRO A 371 -4.28 -0.30 32.79
N ARG A 372 -3.00 0.01 32.68
CA ARG A 372 -2.56 1.40 32.56
C ARG A 372 -2.98 1.90 31.18
N ILE A 373 -4.04 2.70 31.16
CA ILE A 373 -4.46 3.45 29.97
C ILE A 373 -3.37 4.50 29.70
N TYR A 374 -2.45 4.19 28.78
CA TYR A 374 -1.26 5.04 28.54
C TYR A 374 -1.50 6.29 27.69
N SER A 375 -2.76 6.57 27.32
CA SER A 375 -3.13 7.83 26.68
C SER A 375 -4.30 8.51 27.37
N LYS A 376 -3.99 9.53 28.19
CA LYS A 376 -4.92 10.63 28.50
C LYS A 376 -5.03 11.63 27.34
N ASN A 377 -4.32 11.40 26.24
CA ASN A 377 -4.30 12.28 25.08
C ASN A 377 -5.32 11.80 24.03
N LYS A 378 -6.23 12.68 23.60
CA LYS A 378 -7.24 12.37 22.55
C LYS A 378 -6.61 12.08 21.17
N GLN A 379 -5.28 12.13 21.05
CA GLN A 379 -4.49 11.49 19.98
C GLN A 379 -4.40 9.97 20.16
N ILE A 380 -5.56 9.40 20.45
CA ILE A 380 -6.01 8.09 20.01
C ILE A 380 -5.77 8.02 18.50
N ILE A 381 -5.32 6.89 17.97
CA ILE A 381 -5.19 6.70 16.51
C ILE A 381 -6.58 6.85 15.91
N LYS A 382 -6.96 8.06 15.48
CA LYS A 382 -8.22 8.30 14.79
C LYS A 382 -8.01 7.85 13.35
N THR A 383 -8.43 6.63 13.06
CA THR A 383 -8.52 6.17 11.67
C THR A 383 -9.84 6.70 11.11
N SER A 384 -9.85 7.82 10.36
CA SER A 384 -11.05 8.21 9.61
C SER A 384 -11.02 7.50 8.25
N TYR A 385 -11.97 6.61 8.00
CA TYR A 385 -12.03 5.77 6.80
C TYR A 385 -12.68 6.47 5.60
N THR A 386 -12.70 7.81 5.57
CA THR A 386 -13.35 8.57 4.50
C THR A 386 -12.81 8.25 3.11
N HIS A 387 -11.64 7.61 2.98
CA HIS A 387 -11.00 7.35 1.68
C HIS A 387 -10.35 5.95 1.51
N SER A 388 -10.29 5.10 2.55
CA SER A 388 -9.64 3.77 2.48
C SER A 388 -10.20 2.83 3.54
N ASN A 389 -10.57 1.59 3.18
CA ASN A 389 -10.97 0.52 4.12
C ASN A 389 -9.79 -0.20 4.79
N LEU A 390 -8.56 0.11 4.39
CA LEU A 390 -7.35 -0.51 4.89
C LEU A 390 -6.52 0.52 5.67
N LYS A 391 -6.12 0.16 6.89
CA LYS A 391 -5.13 0.88 7.68
C LYS A 391 -4.04 -0.07 8.13
N VAL A 392 -2.80 0.38 8.08
CA VAL A 392 -1.64 -0.37 8.51
C VAL A 392 -0.94 0.40 9.61
N LEU A 393 -0.53 -0.32 10.66
CA LEU A 393 0.17 0.23 11.81
C LEU A 393 1.44 -0.56 12.06
N ASN A 394 2.54 0.16 12.23
CA ASN A 394 3.85 -0.42 12.55
C ASN A 394 4.08 -0.28 14.06
N VAL A 395 4.26 -1.40 14.77
CA VAL A 395 4.56 -1.43 16.21
C VAL A 395 5.91 -2.08 16.44
N GLY A 396 6.78 -1.38 17.18
CA GLY A 396 7.84 -2.02 17.93
C GLY A 396 9.18 -2.24 17.22
N ILE A 397 9.73 -1.31 16.43
CA ILE A 397 11.20 -1.27 16.28
C ILE A 397 11.71 0.17 16.16
N ARG A 398 12.82 0.44 16.87
CA ARG A 398 13.93 1.30 16.43
C ARG A 398 15.13 0.39 16.21
N ASN A 399 15.37 -0.02 14.98
CA ASN A 399 16.68 -0.53 14.58
C ASN A 399 17.32 0.60 13.78
N ASN A 400 18.64 0.72 13.81
CA ASN A 400 19.37 1.70 13.01
C ASN A 400 19.09 1.55 11.51
N GLU A 401 18.53 0.42 11.06
CA GLU A 401 18.09 0.11 9.69
C GLU A 401 16.61 0.42 9.43
N ASP A 402 15.83 0.83 10.44
CA ASP A 402 14.45 1.24 10.27
C ASP A 402 14.39 2.61 9.57
N PHE A 403 13.49 2.73 8.60
CA PHE A 403 13.21 3.98 7.89
C PHE A 403 12.32 4.92 8.70
N ASN A 404 11.48 4.34 9.55
CA ASN A 404 10.58 5.10 10.39
C ASN A 404 11.30 5.69 11.62
N ASP A 405 12.58 5.34 11.84
CA ASP A 405 13.42 5.94 12.87
C ASP A 405 14.04 7.25 12.36
N ILE A 406 13.19 8.26 12.19
CA ILE A 406 13.57 9.60 11.74
C ILE A 406 14.10 10.42 12.92
N GLN A 407 15.04 11.34 12.65
CA GLN A 407 15.56 12.31 13.62
C GLN A 407 14.45 13.13 14.29
N TYR A 408 14.75 13.57 15.51
CA TYR A 408 13.83 14.02 16.57
C TYR A 408 12.86 15.18 16.22
N THR A 409 12.97 15.81 15.05
CA THR A 409 12.43 17.14 14.77
C THR A 409 11.08 17.16 14.04
N ARG A 410 10.58 16.03 13.48
CA ARG A 410 9.28 15.96 12.76
C ARG A 410 8.35 14.85 13.30
N LYS A 411 8.12 14.84 14.61
CA LYS A 411 7.41 13.75 15.30
C LYS A 411 6.06 14.16 15.86
N ILE A 412 4.95 14.04 15.12
CA ILE A 412 3.60 13.96 15.73
C ILE A 412 2.64 13.07 14.91
N LYS A 413 2.40 11.85 15.43
CA LYS A 413 1.07 11.23 15.64
C LYS A 413 1.17 9.89 16.37
N ASP A 414 2.34 9.25 16.39
CA ASP A 414 2.55 7.95 17.06
C ASP A 414 3.87 7.83 17.86
N GLN A 415 4.62 8.93 18.04
CA GLN A 415 5.95 8.93 18.69
C GLN A 415 5.93 8.29 20.09
N LYS A 416 4.95 8.66 20.93
CA LYS A 416 4.87 8.14 22.30
C LYS A 416 4.64 6.62 22.30
N MET A 417 3.87 6.11 21.35
CA MET A 417 3.64 4.67 21.23
C MET A 417 4.92 3.97 20.78
N GLN A 418 5.56 4.44 19.72
CA GLN A 418 6.80 3.83 19.22
C GLN A 418 7.92 3.86 20.27
N GLU A 419 8.12 4.98 20.98
CA GLU A 419 9.16 5.12 22.02
C GLU A 419 8.87 4.30 23.28
N GLN A 420 7.60 4.14 23.66
CA GLN A 420 7.26 3.40 24.88
C GLN A 420 7.15 1.89 24.64
N PHE A 421 6.82 1.47 23.42
CA PHE A 421 6.77 0.07 23.03
C PHE A 421 8.09 -0.43 22.42
N SER A 422 9.03 0.43 22.00
CA SER A 422 10.33 0.00 21.45
C SER A 422 11.11 -0.87 22.42
N ASP A 423 11.11 -0.52 23.71
CA ASP A 423 11.81 -1.27 24.76
C ASP A 423 11.00 -2.41 25.40
N PHE A 424 9.77 -2.64 24.93
CA PHE A 424 8.87 -3.60 25.56
C PHE A 424 9.00 -5.03 25.03
N ILE A 425 9.44 -5.97 25.85
CA ILE A 425 9.31 -7.42 25.59
C ILE A 425 8.23 -7.95 26.54
N GLY A 426 7.21 -8.64 26.01
CA GLY A 426 6.11 -9.20 26.79
C GLY A 426 4.73 -9.02 26.13
N TYR A 427 3.69 -9.12 26.95
CA TYR A 427 2.29 -9.07 26.51
C TYR A 427 1.71 -7.65 26.45
N PHE A 428 1.01 -7.32 25.36
CA PHE A 428 0.19 -6.12 25.31
C PHE A 428 -1.18 -6.42 24.68
N ALA A 429 -2.20 -5.70 25.13
CA ALA A 429 -3.54 -5.78 24.58
C ALA A 429 -3.78 -4.63 23.60
N GLY A 430 -4.39 -4.93 22.45
CA GLY A 430 -4.97 -3.94 21.55
C GLY A 430 -6.48 -3.92 21.68
N ILE A 431 -7.09 -2.78 21.99
CA ILE A 431 -8.53 -2.62 22.12
C ILE A 431 -9.02 -1.65 21.06
N MET A 432 -9.89 -2.11 20.17
CA MET A 432 -10.40 -1.27 19.09
C MET A 432 -11.70 -0.60 19.46
N ARG A 433 -11.75 0.73 19.41
CA ARG A 433 -12.92 1.53 19.72
C ARG A 433 -13.50 2.22 18.48
N ILE A 434 -14.82 2.37 18.34
CA ILE A 434 -15.42 3.32 17.40
C ILE A 434 -15.47 4.70 18.05
N LYS A 435 -14.96 5.70 17.36
CA LYS A 435 -15.04 7.10 17.78
C LYS A 435 -16.30 7.71 17.17
N GLU A 436 -17.23 8.08 18.05
CA GLU A 436 -18.55 8.63 17.72
C GLU A 436 -18.44 9.90 16.86
N GLU A 437 -18.84 9.79 15.60
CA GLU A 437 -19.45 10.89 14.84
C GLU A 437 -20.92 10.55 14.47
N PHE A 438 -21.55 9.63 15.20
CA PHE A 438 -23.00 9.49 15.15
C PHE A 438 -23.62 10.63 15.95
N ARG A 439 -23.72 11.83 15.35
CA ARG A 439 -24.77 12.77 15.77
C ARG A 439 -26.08 11.99 15.79
N GLN A 440 -26.72 11.99 16.95
CA GLN A 440 -28.06 11.49 17.25
C GLN A 440 -28.88 11.35 15.96
N TYR A 441 -29.33 10.13 15.67
CA TYR A 441 -30.62 10.00 15.01
C TYR A 441 -31.61 10.68 15.96
N ASN A 442 -31.90 11.95 15.71
CA ASN A 442 -33.13 12.52 16.22
C ASN A 442 -34.25 11.79 15.48
N GLU A 443 -35.12 11.22 16.30
CA GLU A 443 -36.37 10.53 15.99
C GLU A 443 -37.09 11.12 14.78
N LEU A 444 -37.51 10.25 13.87
CA LEU A 444 -38.65 10.45 12.98
C LEU A 444 -39.65 9.32 13.24
#